data_AF-X1V756-F1
#
_entry.id   AF-X1V756-F1
#
_cell.length_a   1.000
_cell.length_b   1.000
_cell.length_c   1.000
_cell.angle_alpha   90.00
_cell.angle_beta   90.00
_cell.angle_gamma   90.00
#
_symmetry.space_group_name_H-M   'P 1'
#
loop_
_entity.id
_entity.type
_entity.pdbx_description
1 polymer ?
#
loop_
_entity_poly.entity_id
_entity_poly.type
_entity_poly.pdbx_seq_one_letter_code
_entity_poly.pdbx_strand_id
1 'polypeptide(L)'
;MEKFLENLQEAQKTIQVIDHMIYVTFPLIKDKKILTKILTETKSAITNCINSILQYEYLYKRVNLYKDAKTNFRIFIKKCCPYY
;
A
#
# COMPACT_ATOMS: atom_id res chain seq x y z
N MET A 1 -6.88 16.26 -6.18
CA MET A 1 -5.82 16.01 -5.18
C MET A 1 -4.68 15.33 -5.92
N GLU A 2 -3.41 15.47 -5.51
CA GLU A 2 -2.33 14.79 -6.23
C GLU A 2 -2.47 13.26 -6.05
N LYS A 3 -2.28 12.48 -7.12
CA LYS A 3 -2.55 11.04 -7.13
C LYS A 3 -1.78 10.26 -6.05
N PHE A 4 -0.61 10.74 -5.65
CA PHE A 4 0.13 10.13 -4.54
C PHE A 4 -0.56 10.33 -3.19
N LEU A 5 -1.19 11.49 -2.95
CA LEU A 5 -1.94 11.76 -1.73
C LEU A 5 -3.20 10.89 -1.65
N GLU A 6 -3.88 10.67 -2.78
CA GLU A 6 -5.03 9.77 -2.85
C GLU A 6 -4.65 8.33 -2.45
N ASN A 7 -3.55 7.81 -3.03
CA ASN A 7 -3.03 6.50 -2.66
C ASN A 7 -2.61 6.43 -1.18
N LEU A 8 -1.99 7.49 -0.65
CA LEU A 8 -1.54 7.53 0.74
C LEU A 8 -2.71 7.55 1.72
N GLN A 9 -3.73 8.38 1.45
CA GLN A 9 -4.94 8.44 2.26
C GLN A 9 -5.70 7.12 2.24
N GLU A 10 -5.78 6.46 1.08
CA GLU A 10 -6.42 5.15 0.99
C GLU A 10 -5.64 4.09 1.78
N ALA A 11 -4.32 4.05 1.65
CA ALA A 11 -3.48 3.17 2.45
C ALA A 11 -3.68 3.38 3.96
N GLN A 12 -3.71 4.64 4.41
CA GLN A 12 -3.93 4.99 5.82
C GLN A 12 -5.28 4.49 6.33
N LYS A 13 -6.36 4.68 5.58
CA LYS A 13 -7.69 4.17 5.94
C LYS A 13 -7.69 2.65 6.04
N THR A 14 -7.09 1.97 5.05
CA THR A 14 -6.99 0.50 5.06
C THR A 14 -6.22 0.00 6.28
N ILE A 15 -5.12 0.66 6.66
CA ILE A 15 -4.34 0.31 7.85
C ILE A 15 -5.17 0.45 9.13
N GLN A 16 -5.93 1.54 9.28
CA GLN A 16 -6.82 1.72 10.43
C GLN A 16 -7.87 0.60 10.54
N VAL A 17 -8.41 0.16 9.40
CA VAL A 17 -9.34 -0.98 9.35
C VAL A 17 -8.62 -2.27 9.78
N ILE A 18 -7.41 -2.51 9.26
CA ILE A 18 -6.61 -3.68 9.61
C ILE A 18 -6.32 -3.72 11.12
N ASP A 19 -5.90 -2.60 11.71
CA ASP A 19 -5.63 -2.50 13.14
C ASP A 19 -6.85 -2.87 13.98
N HIS A 20 -8.01 -2.29 13.65
CA HIS A 20 -9.25 -2.66 14.31
C HIS A 20 -9.59 -4.16 14.12
N MET A 21 -9.38 -4.70 12.92
CA MET A 21 -9.63 -6.11 12.65
C MET A 21 -8.70 -7.03 13.46
N ILE A 22 -7.43 -6.68 13.62
CA ILE A 22 -6.44 -7.47 14.38
C ILE A 22 -6.72 -7.40 15.88
N TYR A 23 -6.92 -6.20 16.43
CA TYR A 23 -6.93 -6.01 17.89
C TYR A 23 -8.32 -6.08 18.51
N VAL A 24 -9.39 -5.85 17.72
CA VAL A 24 -10.76 -5.84 18.21
C VAL A 24 -11.56 -6.99 17.61
N THR A 25 -11.65 -7.06 16.28
CA THR A 25 -12.58 -8.00 15.62
C THR A 25 -12.12 -9.46 15.75
N PHE A 26 -10.84 -9.75 15.49
CA PHE A 26 -10.34 -11.12 15.52
C PHE A 26 -10.39 -11.76 16.91
N PRO A 27 -9.99 -11.10 18.01
CA PRO A 27 -10.07 -11.68 19.36
C PRO A 27 -11.50 -12.03 19.79
N LEU A 28 -12.50 -11.25 19.33
CA LEU A 28 -13.91 -11.47 19.64
C LEU A 28 -14.52 -12.61 18.80
N ILE A 29 -14.27 -12.63 17.49
CA ILE A 29 -14.94 -13.56 16.58
C ILE A 29 -14.16 -14.88 16.42
N LYS A 30 -12.82 -14.84 16.44
CA LYS A 30 -11.91 -15.98 16.27
C LYS A 30 -12.11 -16.80 14.98
N ASP A 31 -12.72 -16.22 13.96
CA ASP A 31 -12.82 -16.82 12.63
C ASP A 31 -11.52 -16.61 11.84
N LYS A 32 -10.93 -17.69 11.35
CA LYS A 32 -9.71 -17.69 10.52
C LYS A 32 -9.89 -16.91 9.21
N LYS A 33 -11.11 -16.77 8.68
CA LYS A 33 -11.39 -15.95 7.50
C LYS A 33 -11.03 -14.48 7.70
N ILE A 34 -11.12 -13.99 8.93
CA ILE A 34 -10.71 -12.62 9.29
C ILE A 34 -9.21 -12.43 9.05
N LEU A 35 -8.39 -13.44 9.38
CA LEU A 35 -6.95 -13.40 9.12
C LEU A 35 -6.65 -13.32 7.63
N THR A 36 -7.35 -14.09 6.79
CA THR A 36 -7.21 -14.02 5.33
C THR A 36 -7.60 -12.64 4.80
N LYS A 37 -8.65 -12.04 5.35
CA LYS A 37 -9.07 -10.67 5.00
C LYS A 37 -8.01 -9.65 5.41
N ILE A 38 -7.50 -9.71 6.64
CA ILE A 38 -6.40 -8.87 7.14
C ILE A 38 -5.20 -8.93 6.19
N LEU A 39 -4.76 -10.13 5.80
CA LEU A 39 -3.63 -10.29 4.88
C LEU A 39 -3.88 -9.66 3.51
N THR A 40 -5.10 -9.81 2.99
CA THR A 40 -5.49 -9.24 1.70
C THR A 40 -5.52 -7.71 1.75
N GLU A 41 -6.09 -7.14 2.80
CA GLU A 41 -6.10 -5.69 3.02
C GLU A 41 -4.67 -5.15 3.23
N THR A 42 -3.84 -5.87 3.98
CA THR A 42 -2.44 -5.49 4.22
C THR A 42 -1.67 -5.39 2.91
N LYS A 43 -1.84 -6.39 2.02
CA LYS A 43 -1.27 -6.35 0.67
C LYS A 43 -1.76 -5.13 -0.12
N SER A 44 -3.05 -4.80 -0.01
CA SER A 44 -3.64 -3.63 -0.69
C SER A 44 -3.04 -2.32 -0.18
N ALA A 45 -2.97 -2.14 1.15
CA ALA A 45 -2.37 -0.97 1.78
C ALA A 45 -0.91 -0.77 1.37
N ILE A 46 -0.09 -1.84 1.42
CA ILE A 46 1.31 -1.80 0.98
C ILE A 46 1.42 -1.41 -0.50
N THR A 47 0.54 -1.96 -1.35
CA THR A 47 0.52 -1.61 -2.78
C THR A 47 0.21 -0.13 -2.99
N ASN A 48 -0.73 0.43 -2.22
CA ASN A 48 -1.05 1.85 -2.26
C ASN A 48 0.10 2.73 -1.74
N CYS A 49 0.82 2.32 -0.69
CA CYS A 49 2.04 3.02 -0.24
C CYS A 49 3.11 3.05 -1.34
N ILE A 50 3.40 1.91 -1.97
CA ILE A 50 4.36 1.80 -3.08
C ILE A 50 3.93 2.71 -4.24
N ASN A 51 2.66 2.66 -4.61
CA ASN A 51 2.12 3.50 -5.68
C ASN A 51 2.19 4.99 -5.33
N SER A 52 1.94 5.36 -4.08
CA SER A 52 2.10 6.74 -3.61
C SER A 52 3.53 7.23 -3.83
N ILE A 53 4.52 6.49 -3.35
CA ILE A 53 5.95 6.81 -3.51
C ILE A 53 6.32 6.92 -5.00
N LEU A 54 5.91 5.94 -5.82
CA LEU A 54 6.18 5.95 -7.25
C LEU A 54 5.56 7.14 -7.98
N GLN A 55 4.32 7.52 -7.63
CA GLN A 55 3.65 8.68 -8.21
C GLN A 55 4.31 9.99 -7.79
N TYR A 56 4.75 10.09 -6.54
CA TYR A 56 5.52 11.23 -6.04
C TYR A 56 6.84 11.37 -6.80
N GLU A 57 7.64 10.30 -6.87
CA GLU A 57 8.92 10.30 -7.59
C GLU A 57 8.75 10.58 -9.09
N TYR A 58 7.65 10.11 -9.69
CA TYR A 58 7.29 10.41 -11.09
C TYR A 58 6.94 11.89 -11.30
N LEU A 59 6.20 12.51 -10.37
CA LEU A 59 5.85 13.93 -10.42
C LEU A 59 7.10 14.81 -10.48
N TYR A 60 8.15 14.44 -9.72
CA TYR A 60 9.45 15.11 -9.75
C TYR A 60 10.40 14.61 -10.86
N LYS A 61 9.90 13.79 -11.79
CA LYS A 61 10.64 13.25 -12.95
C LYS A 61 11.86 12.41 -12.58
N ARG A 62 11.89 11.82 -11.38
CA ARG A 62 12.99 10.96 -10.89
C ARG A 62 12.87 9.51 -11.39
N VAL A 63 11.64 9.08 -11.67
CA VAL A 63 11.34 7.76 -12.24
C VAL A 63 10.33 7.86 -13.38
N ASN A 64 10.28 6.83 -14.22
CA ASN A 64 9.24 6.65 -15.24
C ASN A 64 8.25 5.59 -14.76
N LEU A 65 6.96 5.79 -15.08
CA LEU A 65 5.92 4.80 -14.82
C LEU A 65 5.49 4.12 -16.10
N TYR A 66 5.28 2.82 -16.01
CA TYR A 66 4.91 1.95 -17.10
C TYR A 66 3.53 1.33 -16.84
N LYS A 67 2.90 0.80 -17.90
CA LYS A 67 1.64 0.06 -17.75
C LYS A 67 1.81 -1.26 -16.98
N ASP A 68 3.00 -1.86 -17.05
CA ASP A 68 3.30 -3.10 -16.33
C ASP A 68 3.65 -2.83 -14.85
N ALA A 69 2.82 -3.33 -13.95
CA ALA A 69 3.00 -3.20 -12.51
C ALA A 69 4.28 -3.89 -12.00
N LYS A 70 4.72 -5.00 -12.62
CA LYS A 70 5.95 -5.70 -12.21
C LYS A 70 7.18 -4.85 -12.48
N THR A 71 7.22 -4.17 -13.62
CA THR A 71 8.29 -3.22 -13.97
C THR A 71 8.32 -2.05 -13.00
N ASN A 72 7.16 -1.45 -12.70
CA ASN A 72 7.07 -0.37 -11.70
C ASN A 72 7.53 -0.82 -10.32
N PHE A 73 7.17 -2.04 -9.90
CA PHE A 73 7.63 -2.59 -8.62
C PHE A 73 9.16 -2.80 -8.60
N ARG A 74 9.75 -3.29 -9.69
CA ARG A 74 11.22 -3.37 -9.80
C ARG A 74 11.89 -2.00 -9.72
N ILE A 75 11.27 -0.96 -10.30
CA ILE A 75 11.75 0.41 -10.19
C ILE A 75 11.68 0.89 -8.74
N PHE A 76 10.55 0.65 -8.06
CA PHE A 76 10.41 0.98 -6.64
C PHE A 76 11.53 0.37 -5.80
N ILE A 77 11.77 -0.95 -5.93
CA ILE A 77 12.83 -1.64 -5.16
C ILE A 77 14.20 -1.05 -5.45
N LYS A 78 14.53 -0.77 -6.71
CA LYS A 78 15.88 -0.33 -7.12
C LYS A 78 16.14 1.16 -6.85
N LYS A 79 15.13 2.01 -6.98
CA LYS A 79 15.31 3.48 -7.02
C LYS A 79 14.66 4.22 -5.87
N CYS A 80 13.63 3.67 -5.25
CA CYS A 80 12.86 4.37 -4.22
C CYS A 80 13.11 3.76 -2.84
N CYS A 81 12.96 2.44 -2.70
CA CYS A 81 13.09 1.71 -1.43
C CYS A 81 14.39 1.98 -0.64
N PRO A 82 15.57 2.25 -1.24
CA PRO A 82 16.76 2.58 -0.46
C PRO A 82 16.70 3.90 0.32
N TYR A 83 15.75 4.78 0.00
CA TYR A 83 15.64 6.13 0.54
C TYR A 83 14.42 6.34 1.47
N TYR A 84 13.61 5.30 1.66
CA TYR A 84 12.39 5.29 2.48
C TYR A 84 12.37 4.05 3.36
#